data_AF-A0A6I9YLN9-F1
#
_entry.id   AF-A0A6I9YLN9-F1
#
_cell.length_a   1.000
_cell.length_b   1.000
_cell.length_c   1.000
_cell.angle_alpha   90.00
_cell.angle_beta   90.00
_cell.angle_gamma   90.00
#
_symmetry.space_group_name_H-M   'P 1'
#
loop_
_entity.id
_entity.type
_entity.pdbx_description
1 polymer ?
#
loop_
_entity_poly.entity_id
_entity_poly.type
_entity_poly.pdbx_seq_one_letter_code
_entity_poly.pdbx_strand_id
1 'polypeptide(L)'
;MRGLLQCMMRQVDKVEDFKYSQSPKDCLHAKYNTSTCATVVGDDQWGHLQLDATSIYLLMLAQMTASGLHIIHNLDEVSFVQNLVFYIETAYKTADFGIWERGDKTNQGITELNASSVGMAKAALEALDEFDLFGTEGSPQSVIHVLPDEVQYCQSILHSMLPRASTSKEIDASLLSVISYPAFAVEDRDVVEKTKEEIIAKLQGRYGCCRFLRDGYRTPKEDPSRLYYEPAELKLFENIECEWPLFWTYLIIDGLFSGNVEQVQEYREALEGVLIKGKDGLRLVPELYCVPLEKVEEECRHPHTVDRLPVGKLPLMWAQSLYILGCLMAEGFLAPGEIDPLNRRFSTIPKPVVVVQVCLLAETEAIQAILREEGILVETVAEVHPMRIQPARILSYIYARLGRNKRMGLSGRPLRHMGVLATSKFYDIRDNIFAFTPEFIDQQQFYL
;
A
#
# COMPACT_ATOMS: atom_id res chain seq x y z
N MET A 1 -3.23 14.94 -7.54
CA MET A 1 -4.35 13.97 -7.68
C MET A 1 -4.97 13.96 -9.07
N ARG A 2 -5.73 14.98 -9.50
CA ARG A 2 -6.38 15.01 -10.83
C ARG A 2 -5.45 14.70 -12.01
N GLY A 3 -4.25 15.29 -12.04
CA GLY A 3 -3.28 15.00 -13.10
C GLY A 3 -2.84 13.53 -13.15
N LEU A 4 -2.64 12.90 -11.98
CA LEU A 4 -2.31 11.47 -11.91
C LEU A 4 -3.47 10.60 -12.38
N LEU A 5 -4.71 10.93 -11.97
CA LEU A 5 -5.91 10.25 -12.49
C LEU A 5 -5.94 10.28 -14.01
N GLN A 6 -5.71 11.46 -14.61
CA GLN A 6 -5.67 11.61 -16.06
C GLN A 6 -4.56 10.79 -16.72
N CYS A 7 -3.37 10.72 -16.10
CA CYS A 7 -2.26 9.88 -16.59
C CYS A 7 -2.62 8.39 -16.56
N MET A 8 -3.26 7.92 -15.48
CA MET A 8 -3.67 6.51 -15.35
C MET A 8 -4.84 6.18 -16.28
N MET A 9 -5.84 7.06 -16.41
CA MET A 9 -6.99 6.85 -17.31
C MET A 9 -6.58 6.77 -18.78
N ARG A 10 -5.47 7.41 -19.17
CA ARG A 10 -4.89 7.27 -20.52
C ARG A 10 -4.30 5.88 -20.79
N GLN A 11 -4.11 5.08 -19.75
CA GLN A 11 -3.62 3.71 -19.81
C GLN A 11 -4.72 2.73 -19.36
N VAL A 12 -5.98 3.04 -19.65
CA VAL A 12 -7.11 2.22 -19.24
C VAL A 12 -7.01 0.77 -19.73
N ASP A 13 -6.48 0.56 -20.94
CA ASP A 13 -6.29 -0.78 -21.50
C ASP A 13 -5.32 -1.61 -20.65
N LYS A 14 -4.24 -1.00 -20.15
CA LYS A 14 -3.30 -1.63 -19.21
C LYS A 14 -3.98 -2.02 -17.90
N VAL A 15 -4.83 -1.15 -17.34
CA VAL A 15 -5.60 -1.47 -16.13
C VAL A 15 -6.53 -2.65 -16.38
N GLU A 16 -7.17 -2.72 -17.56
CA GLU A 16 -8.02 -3.84 -17.94
C GLU A 16 -7.22 -5.15 -18.03
N ASP A 17 -6.12 -5.16 -18.77
CA ASP A 17 -5.29 -6.33 -19.02
C ASP A 17 -4.61 -6.85 -17.73
N PHE A 18 -4.10 -5.94 -16.90
CA PHE A 18 -3.37 -6.29 -15.68
C PHE A 18 -4.22 -7.06 -14.66
N LYS A 19 -5.53 -6.79 -14.58
CA LYS A 19 -6.44 -7.55 -13.71
C LYS A 19 -6.43 -9.05 -14.01
N TYR A 20 -6.04 -9.46 -15.22
CA TYR A 20 -5.91 -10.85 -15.61
C TYR A 20 -4.45 -11.32 -15.56
N SER A 21 -3.54 -10.56 -16.15
CA SER A 21 -2.16 -11.02 -16.32
C SER A 21 -1.28 -10.88 -15.08
N GLN A 22 -1.52 -9.85 -14.26
CA GLN A 22 -0.61 -9.42 -13.18
C GLN A 22 0.86 -9.30 -13.64
N SER A 23 1.07 -9.01 -14.93
CA SER A 23 2.38 -9.00 -15.58
C SER A 23 2.99 -7.60 -15.61
N PRO A 24 4.33 -7.46 -15.50
CA PRO A 24 5.00 -6.19 -15.73
C PRO A 24 4.70 -5.55 -17.11
N LYS A 25 4.35 -6.33 -18.13
CA LYS A 25 4.04 -5.80 -19.47
C LYS A 25 2.74 -5.00 -19.52
N ASP A 26 1.78 -5.40 -18.71
CA ASP A 26 0.43 -4.84 -18.71
C ASP A 26 0.25 -3.83 -17.57
N CYS A 27 1.30 -3.57 -16.78
CA CYS A 27 1.24 -2.64 -15.65
C CYS A 27 1.15 -1.18 -16.12
N LEU A 28 0.63 -0.34 -15.23
CA LEU A 28 0.68 1.11 -15.36
C LEU A 28 2.13 1.61 -15.35
N HIS A 29 2.42 2.62 -16.17
CA HIS A 29 3.70 3.30 -16.13
C HIS A 29 3.88 4.06 -14.81
N ALA A 30 5.07 3.97 -14.21
CA ALA A 30 5.42 4.75 -13.03
C ALA A 30 5.71 6.24 -13.31
N LYS A 31 5.98 6.62 -14.58
CA LYS A 31 6.50 7.95 -14.94
C LYS A 31 5.68 8.62 -16.03
N TYR A 32 5.36 9.89 -15.81
CA TYR A 32 4.49 10.67 -16.68
C TYR A 32 5.09 12.03 -17.03
N ASN A 33 4.81 12.48 -18.24
CA ASN A 33 5.09 13.85 -18.64
C ASN A 33 4.08 14.79 -17.97
N THR A 34 4.56 15.78 -17.22
CA THR A 34 3.71 16.69 -16.45
C THR A 34 2.84 17.61 -17.31
N SER A 35 3.25 17.92 -18.54
CA SER A 35 2.49 18.78 -19.44
C SER A 35 1.50 18.01 -20.31
N THR A 36 1.87 16.81 -20.76
CA THR A 36 1.07 16.05 -21.74
C THR A 36 0.32 14.87 -21.15
N CYS A 37 0.63 14.46 -19.90
CA CYS A 37 0.14 13.23 -19.26
C CYS A 37 0.46 11.95 -20.06
N ALA A 38 1.46 11.98 -20.93
CA ALA A 38 1.92 10.83 -21.70
C ALA A 38 2.99 10.04 -20.93
N THR A 39 3.21 8.79 -21.34
CA THR A 39 4.35 7.98 -20.92
C THR A 39 5.66 8.64 -21.40
N VAL A 40 6.74 8.47 -20.64
CA VAL A 40 8.05 9.12 -20.94
C VAL A 40 9.15 8.14 -21.32
N VAL A 41 8.93 6.85 -21.09
CA VAL A 41 9.83 5.74 -21.41
C VAL A 41 8.99 4.56 -21.90
N GLY A 42 9.60 3.60 -22.60
CA GLY A 42 8.93 2.39 -23.08
C GLY A 42 8.63 1.36 -21.97
N ASP A 43 7.71 0.43 -22.26
CA ASP A 43 7.23 -0.59 -21.30
C ASP A 43 8.33 -1.46 -20.69
N ASP A 44 9.41 -1.70 -21.43
CA ASP A 44 10.55 -2.55 -21.07
C ASP A 44 11.77 -1.76 -20.57
N GLN A 45 11.65 -0.43 -20.49
CA GLN A 45 12.78 0.46 -20.19
C GLN A 45 12.83 0.90 -18.72
N TRP A 46 11.85 0.48 -17.91
CA TRP A 46 11.74 0.88 -16.52
C TRP A 46 11.06 -0.17 -15.65
N GLY A 47 11.37 -0.18 -14.34
CA GLY A 47 10.66 -0.97 -13.34
C GLY A 47 9.27 -0.39 -13.06
N HIS A 48 8.36 -0.44 -14.03
CA HIS A 48 7.05 0.23 -13.99
C HIS A 48 6.06 -0.39 -13.02
N LEU A 49 6.09 -1.72 -12.85
CA LEU A 49 5.18 -2.42 -11.95
C LEU A 49 5.52 -2.04 -10.50
N GLN A 50 4.80 -1.05 -9.98
CA GLN A 50 4.92 -0.47 -8.65
C GLN A 50 3.54 -0.41 -8.03
N LEU A 51 3.19 -1.43 -7.25
CA LEU A 51 1.87 -1.52 -6.63
C LEU A 51 1.75 -0.50 -5.49
N ASP A 52 2.84 -0.19 -4.80
CA ASP A 52 2.92 0.87 -3.80
C ASP A 52 2.51 2.24 -4.37
N ALA A 53 2.98 2.60 -5.58
CA ALA A 53 2.68 3.89 -6.20
C ALA A 53 1.19 4.06 -6.54
N THR A 54 0.55 3.00 -7.05
CA THR A 54 -0.90 3.01 -7.32
C THR A 54 -1.68 3.02 -6.00
N SER A 55 -1.21 2.26 -5.01
CA SER A 55 -1.86 2.16 -3.70
C SER A 55 -1.79 3.47 -2.91
N ILE A 56 -0.64 4.15 -2.87
CA ILE A 56 -0.53 5.44 -2.16
C ILE A 56 -1.40 6.50 -2.83
N TYR A 57 -1.54 6.48 -4.17
CA TYR A 57 -2.51 7.34 -4.85
C TYR A 57 -3.94 7.07 -4.37
N LEU A 58 -4.35 5.81 -4.29
CA LEU A 58 -5.69 5.42 -3.83
C LEU A 58 -5.92 5.78 -2.35
N LEU A 59 -4.94 5.53 -1.49
CA LEU A 59 -4.99 5.92 -0.08
C LEU A 59 -5.12 7.44 0.08
N MET A 60 -4.31 8.22 -0.63
CA MET A 60 -4.38 9.68 -0.59
C MET A 60 -5.66 10.22 -1.21
N LEU A 61 -6.21 9.55 -2.24
CA LEU A 61 -7.51 9.90 -2.81
C LEU A 61 -8.60 9.81 -1.74
N ALA A 62 -8.65 8.71 -0.99
CA ALA A 62 -9.61 8.51 0.08
C ALA A 62 -9.43 9.54 1.21
N GLN A 63 -8.18 9.72 1.70
CA GLN A 63 -7.88 10.69 2.77
C GLN A 63 -8.26 12.12 2.36
N MET A 64 -7.86 12.57 1.18
CA MET A 64 -8.17 13.93 0.70
C MET A 64 -9.68 14.14 0.46
N THR A 65 -10.38 13.12 -0.03
CA THR A 65 -11.84 13.18 -0.20
C THR A 65 -12.54 13.25 1.16
N ALA A 66 -12.08 12.48 2.14
CA ALA A 66 -12.57 12.54 3.52
C ALA A 66 -12.31 13.89 4.20
N SER A 67 -11.22 14.58 3.83
CA SER A 67 -10.95 15.97 4.23
C SER A 67 -11.86 17.01 3.53
N GLY A 68 -12.76 16.59 2.63
CA GLY A 68 -13.70 17.46 1.92
C GLY A 68 -13.23 17.96 0.56
N LEU A 69 -12.13 17.43 0.00
CA LEU A 69 -11.68 17.80 -1.34
C LEU A 69 -12.43 17.00 -2.40
N HIS A 70 -13.11 17.71 -3.30
CA HIS A 70 -13.78 17.11 -4.45
C HIS A 70 -12.78 16.77 -5.57
N ILE A 71 -12.37 15.51 -5.67
CA ILE A 71 -11.37 15.04 -6.63
C ILE A 71 -11.98 14.23 -7.78
N ILE A 72 -12.99 13.40 -7.53
CA ILE A 72 -13.65 12.57 -8.56
C ILE A 72 -14.91 13.29 -9.03
N HIS A 73 -15.11 13.43 -10.34
CA HIS A 73 -16.11 14.35 -10.88
C HIS A 73 -17.30 13.65 -11.55
N ASN A 74 -17.18 12.36 -11.87
CA ASN A 74 -18.23 11.63 -12.57
C ASN A 74 -18.12 10.11 -12.36
N LEU A 75 -19.18 9.39 -12.73
CA LEU A 75 -19.26 7.93 -12.54
C LEU A 75 -18.29 7.13 -13.43
N ASP A 76 -17.76 7.69 -14.52
CA ASP A 76 -16.71 7.01 -15.29
C ASP A 76 -15.42 6.95 -14.49
N GLU A 77 -15.06 8.05 -13.83
CA GLU A 77 -13.90 8.12 -12.96
C GLU A 77 -14.08 7.24 -11.72
N VAL A 78 -15.28 7.17 -11.14
CA VAL A 78 -15.60 6.19 -10.08
C VAL A 78 -15.35 4.77 -10.59
N SER A 79 -15.86 4.43 -11.77
CA SER A 79 -15.66 3.10 -12.37
C SER A 79 -14.17 2.81 -12.57
N PHE A 80 -13.40 3.80 -13.01
CA PHE A 80 -11.96 3.66 -13.18
C PHE A 80 -11.25 3.42 -11.85
N VAL A 81 -11.57 4.18 -10.80
CA VAL A 81 -11.02 3.99 -9.45
C VAL A 81 -11.37 2.60 -8.89
N GLN A 82 -12.60 2.13 -9.10
CA GLN A 82 -13.00 0.76 -8.75
C GLN A 82 -12.15 -0.30 -9.47
N ASN A 83 -11.69 -0.05 -10.70
CA ASN A 83 -10.77 -0.95 -11.40
C ASN A 83 -9.33 -0.83 -10.90
N LEU A 84 -8.90 0.34 -10.42
CA LEU A 84 -7.62 0.48 -9.71
C LEU A 84 -7.61 -0.29 -8.38
N VAL A 85 -8.76 -0.42 -7.70
CA VAL A 85 -8.91 -1.33 -6.55
C VAL A 85 -8.65 -2.77 -6.98
N PHE A 86 -9.27 -3.23 -8.07
CA PHE A 86 -9.02 -4.60 -8.59
C PHE A 86 -7.59 -4.80 -9.10
N TYR A 87 -6.93 -3.72 -9.51
CA TYR A 87 -5.52 -3.72 -9.90
C TYR A 87 -4.61 -4.01 -8.70
N ILE A 88 -4.93 -3.48 -7.51
CA ILE A 88 -4.12 -3.67 -6.29
C ILE A 88 -4.60 -4.80 -5.37
N GLU A 89 -5.80 -5.36 -5.58
CA GLU A 89 -6.39 -6.36 -4.65
C GLU A 89 -5.54 -7.63 -4.50
N THR A 90 -4.70 -7.97 -5.49
CA THR A 90 -3.81 -9.14 -5.45
C THR A 90 -2.39 -8.84 -4.98
N ALA A 91 -2.12 -7.65 -4.41
CA ALA A 91 -0.77 -7.23 -4.03
C ALA A 91 -0.04 -8.23 -3.11
N TYR A 92 -0.75 -8.97 -2.25
CA TYR A 92 -0.19 -10.00 -1.38
C TYR A 92 0.50 -11.17 -2.10
N LYS A 93 0.26 -11.34 -3.41
CA LYS A 93 0.87 -12.40 -4.23
C LYS A 93 1.47 -11.91 -5.55
N THR A 94 1.36 -10.62 -5.84
CA THR A 94 1.91 -10.03 -7.07
C THR A 94 3.29 -9.43 -6.77
N ALA A 95 4.34 -10.07 -7.29
CA ALA A 95 5.69 -9.54 -7.18
C ALA A 95 5.88 -8.30 -8.07
N ASP A 96 6.48 -7.24 -7.51
CA ASP A 96 6.65 -5.95 -8.16
C ASP A 96 8.10 -5.42 -8.02
N PHE A 97 8.37 -4.23 -8.56
CA PHE A 97 9.68 -3.59 -8.46
C PHE A 97 9.87 -2.78 -7.17
N GLY A 98 8.81 -2.63 -6.37
CA GLY A 98 8.76 -1.84 -5.15
C GLY A 98 9.08 -0.36 -5.36
N ILE A 99 9.06 0.38 -4.24
CA ILE A 99 9.24 1.84 -4.21
C ILE A 99 10.57 2.35 -4.77
N TRP A 100 11.58 1.46 -4.84
CA TRP A 100 12.90 1.78 -5.38
C TRP A 100 13.05 1.46 -6.86
N GLU A 101 11.98 0.98 -7.51
CA GLU A 101 11.91 0.72 -8.95
C GLU A 101 12.91 -0.36 -9.43
N ARG A 102 13.30 -1.29 -8.53
CA ARG A 102 14.39 -2.25 -8.74
C ARG A 102 14.00 -3.72 -8.66
N GLY A 103 12.95 -4.04 -7.90
CA GLY A 103 12.64 -5.42 -7.54
C GLY A 103 13.70 -5.93 -6.59
N ASP A 104 14.40 -6.99 -6.94
CA ASP A 104 15.48 -7.56 -6.13
C ASP A 104 16.70 -6.62 -5.95
N LYS A 105 17.55 -6.91 -4.96
CA LYS A 105 18.74 -6.08 -4.67
C LYS A 105 19.72 -5.94 -5.84
N THR A 106 19.77 -6.91 -6.75
CA THR A 106 20.67 -6.87 -7.91
C THR A 106 20.13 -6.00 -9.04
N ASN A 107 18.84 -5.62 -9.00
CA ASN A 107 18.18 -4.84 -10.04
C ASN A 107 18.33 -5.47 -11.44
N GLN A 108 18.23 -6.80 -11.54
CA GLN A 108 18.31 -7.55 -12.80
C GLN A 108 16.94 -7.64 -13.51
N GLY A 109 15.97 -6.83 -13.10
CA GLY A 109 14.60 -6.90 -13.60
C GLY A 109 13.76 -8.02 -12.96
N ILE A 110 14.23 -8.57 -11.83
CA ILE A 110 13.54 -9.64 -11.10
C ILE A 110 12.61 -8.97 -10.08
N THR A 111 11.31 -9.19 -10.22
CA THR A 111 10.33 -8.68 -9.25
C THR A 111 10.32 -9.52 -7.97
N GLU A 112 9.96 -8.89 -6.86
CA GLU A 112 9.82 -9.56 -5.56
C GLU A 112 8.51 -9.14 -4.89
N LEU A 113 8.05 -9.95 -3.94
CA LEU A 113 7.00 -9.49 -3.05
C LEU A 113 7.62 -8.48 -2.06
N ASN A 114 7.28 -7.20 -2.21
CA ASN A 114 7.77 -6.12 -1.36
C ASN A 114 6.72 -5.78 -0.28
N ALA A 115 7.11 -5.86 0.99
CA ALA A 115 6.24 -5.55 2.11
C ALA A 115 5.76 -4.09 2.10
N SER A 116 6.54 -3.16 1.54
CA SER A 116 6.12 -1.78 1.30
C SER A 116 4.89 -1.70 0.38
N SER A 117 4.89 -2.45 -0.72
CA SER A 117 3.78 -2.55 -1.65
C SER A 117 2.56 -3.24 -1.05
N VAL A 118 2.75 -4.38 -0.37
CA VAL A 118 1.65 -5.12 0.29
C VAL A 118 1.00 -4.26 1.38
N GLY A 119 1.80 -3.58 2.20
CA GLY A 119 1.31 -2.73 3.27
C GLY A 119 0.57 -1.49 2.76
N MET A 120 1.09 -0.84 1.73
CA MET A 120 0.40 0.30 1.11
C MET A 120 -0.91 -0.12 0.43
N ALA A 121 -0.92 -1.27 -0.26
CA ALA A 121 -2.12 -1.82 -0.88
C ALA A 121 -3.18 -2.15 0.17
N LYS A 122 -2.80 -2.83 1.27
CA LYS A 122 -3.70 -3.07 2.41
C LYS A 122 -4.34 -1.77 2.89
N ALA A 123 -3.52 -0.75 3.11
CA ALA A 123 -4.01 0.52 3.62
C ALA A 123 -4.99 1.21 2.65
N ALA A 124 -4.69 1.18 1.36
CA ALA A 124 -5.57 1.71 0.33
C ALA A 124 -6.91 0.95 0.24
N LEU A 125 -6.85 -0.39 0.29
CA LEU A 125 -8.03 -1.26 0.27
C LEU A 125 -8.93 -0.99 1.49
N GLU A 126 -8.37 -0.93 2.69
CA GLU A 126 -9.13 -0.58 3.89
C GLU A 126 -9.71 0.85 3.85
N ALA A 127 -8.95 1.80 3.30
CA ALA A 127 -9.40 3.19 3.20
C ALA A 127 -10.55 3.39 2.20
N LEU A 128 -10.65 2.50 1.20
CA LEU A 128 -11.65 2.58 0.13
C LEU A 128 -12.85 1.65 0.33
N ASP A 129 -12.82 0.75 1.31
CA ASP A 129 -13.94 -0.15 1.55
C ASP A 129 -15.17 0.64 2.00
N GLU A 130 -16.26 0.51 1.24
CA GLU A 130 -17.52 1.25 1.42
C GLU A 130 -17.34 2.78 1.41
N PHE A 131 -16.26 3.27 0.79
CA PHE A 131 -15.95 4.70 0.74
C PHE A 131 -16.62 5.39 -0.46
N ASP A 132 -17.30 6.51 -0.21
CA ASP A 132 -17.92 7.32 -1.26
C ASP A 132 -16.96 8.35 -1.85
N LEU A 133 -16.63 8.21 -3.13
CA LEU A 133 -15.69 9.10 -3.83
C LEU A 133 -16.21 10.52 -4.09
N PHE A 134 -17.51 10.77 -3.91
CA PHE A 134 -18.09 12.11 -3.93
C PHE A 134 -18.25 12.70 -2.52
N GLY A 135 -17.76 12.01 -1.49
CA GLY A 135 -17.85 12.46 -0.10
C GLY A 135 -19.31 12.58 0.35
N THR A 136 -19.65 13.69 1.00
CA THR A 136 -21.00 13.93 1.55
C THR A 136 -22.10 14.11 0.50
N GLU A 137 -21.73 14.35 -0.77
CA GLU A 137 -22.68 14.55 -1.88
C GLU A 137 -22.91 13.28 -2.71
N GLY A 138 -22.40 12.15 -2.23
CA GLY A 138 -22.41 10.92 -2.99
C GLY A 138 -23.71 10.12 -2.98
N SER A 139 -23.63 8.93 -3.56
CA SER A 139 -24.73 8.00 -3.75
C SER A 139 -24.21 6.57 -3.78
N PRO A 140 -25.05 5.54 -3.67
CA PRO A 140 -24.61 4.15 -3.79
C PRO A 140 -23.84 3.82 -5.08
N GLN A 141 -23.91 4.67 -6.12
CA GLN A 141 -23.17 4.49 -7.37
C GLN A 141 -21.73 5.02 -7.33
N SER A 142 -21.38 5.88 -6.37
CA SER A 142 -20.05 6.45 -6.17
C SER A 142 -19.25 5.78 -5.05
N VAL A 143 -19.87 4.81 -4.37
CA VAL A 143 -19.25 3.96 -3.35
C VAL A 143 -18.32 2.94 -4.00
N ILE A 144 -17.12 2.85 -3.45
CA ILE A 144 -16.13 1.82 -3.80
C ILE A 144 -16.33 0.60 -2.89
N HIS A 145 -16.20 -0.57 -3.47
CA HIS A 145 -16.34 -1.84 -2.75
C HIS A 145 -15.05 -2.63 -2.83
N VAL A 146 -14.65 -3.15 -1.67
CA VAL A 146 -13.45 -3.97 -1.50
C VAL A 146 -13.86 -5.33 -0.93
N LEU A 147 -13.13 -6.37 -1.30
CA LEU A 147 -13.32 -7.68 -0.70
C LEU A 147 -12.52 -7.80 0.60
N PRO A 148 -13.16 -8.12 1.73
CA PRO A 148 -12.47 -8.22 3.02
C PRO A 148 -11.40 -9.31 3.03
N ASP A 149 -11.58 -10.38 2.26
CA ASP A 149 -10.60 -11.45 2.11
C ASP A 149 -9.25 -10.94 1.58
N GLU A 150 -9.26 -10.02 0.61
CA GLU A 150 -8.02 -9.51 0.00
C GLU A 150 -7.25 -8.62 0.99
N VAL A 151 -7.96 -7.89 1.86
CA VAL A 151 -7.37 -7.15 2.99
C VAL A 151 -6.74 -8.12 3.99
N GLN A 152 -7.45 -9.20 4.34
CA GLN A 152 -6.97 -10.22 5.28
C GLN A 152 -5.75 -10.98 4.76
N TYR A 153 -5.69 -11.27 3.46
CA TYR A 153 -4.50 -11.87 2.84
C TYR A 153 -3.30 -10.92 2.91
N CYS A 154 -3.48 -9.63 2.60
CA CYS A 154 -2.42 -8.64 2.77
C CYS A 154 -1.94 -8.55 4.23
N GLN A 155 -2.86 -8.54 5.20
CA GLN A 155 -2.53 -8.53 6.64
C GLN A 155 -1.68 -9.75 7.03
N SER A 156 -2.09 -10.94 6.59
CA SER A 156 -1.44 -12.20 6.95
C SER A 156 -0.03 -12.29 6.37
N ILE A 157 0.13 -11.88 5.11
CA ILE A 157 1.45 -11.78 4.46
C ILE A 157 2.32 -10.75 5.16
N LEU A 158 1.80 -9.54 5.42
CA LEU A 158 2.57 -8.47 6.05
C LEU A 158 3.07 -8.87 7.44
N HIS A 159 2.20 -9.47 8.28
CA HIS A 159 2.57 -9.98 9.59
C HIS A 159 3.65 -11.07 9.52
N SER A 160 3.62 -11.93 8.49
CA SER A 160 4.63 -12.98 8.30
C SER A 160 5.98 -12.46 7.77
N MET A 161 5.94 -11.37 7.00
CA MET A 161 7.14 -10.80 6.37
C MET A 161 7.92 -9.91 7.34
N LEU A 162 7.23 -9.02 8.05
CA LEU A 162 7.92 -8.01 8.88
C LEU A 162 8.76 -8.65 10.00
N PRO A 163 9.96 -8.11 10.29
CA PRO A 163 10.53 -6.85 9.78
C PRO A 163 11.23 -6.96 8.41
N ARG A 164 11.26 -8.14 7.78
CA ARG A 164 11.88 -8.32 6.46
C ARG A 164 11.06 -7.64 5.37
N ALA A 165 11.74 -6.93 4.47
CA ALA A 165 11.08 -6.17 3.40
C ALA A 165 10.75 -7.02 2.17
N SER A 166 11.61 -7.97 1.80
CA SER A 166 11.43 -8.88 0.66
C SER A 166 12.40 -10.07 0.77
N THR A 167 12.37 -11.00 -0.20
CA THR A 167 13.29 -12.15 -0.22
C THR A 167 14.75 -11.72 -0.17
N SER A 168 15.16 -10.78 -1.04
CA SER A 168 16.55 -10.28 -1.09
C SER A 168 16.86 -9.20 -0.05
N LYS A 169 15.85 -8.48 0.49
CA LYS A 169 16.03 -7.37 1.45
C LYS A 169 15.61 -7.76 2.86
N GLU A 170 16.61 -8.02 3.70
CA GLU A 170 16.44 -8.39 5.11
C GLU A 170 15.78 -7.29 5.94
N ILE A 171 15.96 -6.03 5.53
CA ILE A 171 15.33 -4.83 6.11
C ILE A 171 15.35 -3.72 5.06
N ASP A 172 14.36 -2.81 5.10
CA ASP A 172 14.27 -1.65 4.22
C ASP A 172 13.59 -0.49 4.98
N ALA A 173 14.13 0.72 4.85
CA ALA A 173 13.64 1.89 5.55
C ALA A 173 12.28 2.39 5.01
N SER A 174 11.87 1.99 3.80
CA SER A 174 10.52 2.27 3.27
C SER A 174 9.41 1.66 4.10
N LEU A 175 9.70 0.65 4.93
CA LEU A 175 8.73 0.06 5.86
C LEU A 175 8.22 1.07 6.89
N LEU A 176 8.92 2.18 7.14
CA LEU A 176 8.40 3.30 7.95
C LEU A 176 7.09 3.85 7.39
N SER A 177 6.94 3.88 6.05
CA SER A 177 5.70 4.32 5.40
C SER A 177 4.53 3.34 5.55
N VAL A 178 4.82 2.10 5.98
CA VAL A 178 3.85 1.02 6.19
C VAL A 178 3.43 0.93 7.65
N ILE A 179 4.40 0.89 8.56
CA ILE A 179 4.14 0.75 10.01
C ILE A 179 3.63 2.06 10.65
N SER A 180 3.86 3.19 9.97
CA SER A 180 3.47 4.53 10.40
C SER A 180 2.79 5.28 9.26
N TYR A 181 2.79 6.62 9.31
CA TYR A 181 2.24 7.47 8.27
C TYR A 181 2.91 7.21 6.90
N PRO A 182 2.15 7.08 5.81
CA PRO A 182 0.70 7.30 5.72
C PRO A 182 -0.17 6.05 5.91
N ALA A 183 0.41 4.86 5.86
CA ALA A 183 -0.39 3.65 5.70
C ALA A 183 -1.00 3.15 7.01
N PHE A 184 -0.25 3.19 8.12
CA PHE A 184 -0.62 2.56 9.40
C PHE A 184 -1.18 1.13 9.21
N ALA A 185 -0.54 0.35 8.34
CA ALA A 185 -1.10 -0.89 7.82
C ALA A 185 -0.94 -2.09 8.79
N VAL A 186 -0.06 -1.98 9.79
CA VAL A 186 0.23 -3.07 10.73
C VAL A 186 -0.57 -2.87 12.00
N GLU A 187 -1.39 -3.85 12.35
CA GLU A 187 -2.26 -3.82 13.54
C GLU A 187 -1.57 -4.33 14.82
N ASP A 188 -0.49 -5.10 14.68
CA ASP A 188 0.27 -5.63 15.82
C ASP A 188 1.35 -4.60 16.26
N ARG A 189 1.19 -4.06 17.46
CA ARG A 189 2.10 -3.07 18.04
C ARG A 189 3.52 -3.60 18.23
N ASP A 190 3.68 -4.86 18.62
CA ASP A 190 5.00 -5.44 18.84
C ASP A 190 5.75 -5.60 17.52
N VAL A 191 5.03 -5.93 16.44
CA VAL A 191 5.59 -5.97 15.07
C VAL A 191 5.98 -4.57 14.60
N VAL A 192 5.17 -3.54 14.88
CA VAL A 192 5.48 -2.14 14.56
C VAL A 192 6.77 -1.70 15.24
N GLU A 193 6.86 -1.83 16.57
CA GLU A 193 8.02 -1.38 17.34
C GLU A 193 9.28 -2.16 16.94
N LYS A 194 9.21 -3.49 16.84
CA LYS A 194 10.33 -4.31 16.40
C LYS A 194 10.83 -3.93 15.00
N THR A 195 9.91 -3.64 14.08
CA THR A 195 10.29 -3.21 12.71
C THR A 195 10.99 -1.87 12.74
N LYS A 196 10.47 -0.90 13.51
CA LYS A 196 11.10 0.42 13.68
C LYS A 196 12.49 0.31 14.31
N GLU A 197 12.64 -0.48 15.37
CA GLU A 197 13.91 -0.73 16.05
C GLU A 197 14.95 -1.36 15.10
N GLU A 198 14.55 -2.35 14.30
CA GLU A 198 15.43 -3.00 13.32
C GLU A 198 15.87 -2.04 12.20
N ILE A 199 14.98 -1.15 11.74
CA ILE A 199 15.32 -0.08 10.78
C ILE A 199 16.36 0.86 11.39
N ILE A 200 16.10 1.38 12.59
CA ILE A 200 17.01 2.32 13.26
C ILE A 200 18.35 1.65 13.52
N ALA A 201 18.35 0.44 14.08
CA ALA A 201 19.57 -0.27 14.45
C ALA A 201 20.48 -0.63 13.27
N LYS A 202 19.89 -0.93 12.10
CA LYS A 202 20.66 -1.43 10.94
C LYS A 202 20.88 -0.41 9.84
N LEU A 203 20.00 0.57 9.70
CA LEU A 203 20.00 1.48 8.54
C LEU A 203 20.31 2.92 8.92
N GLN A 204 20.18 3.32 10.18
CA GLN A 204 20.48 4.69 10.58
C GLN A 204 21.98 4.99 10.51
N GLY A 205 22.31 6.17 9.98
CA GLY A 205 23.63 6.78 9.98
C GLY A 205 23.61 8.21 10.50
N ARG A 206 24.65 8.99 10.18
CA ARG A 206 24.83 10.37 10.68
C ARG A 206 24.05 11.43 9.88
N TYR A 207 23.47 11.05 8.74
CA TYR A 207 22.80 11.94 7.79
C TYR A 207 21.39 11.45 7.39
N GLY A 208 20.88 10.40 8.01
CA GLY A 208 19.61 9.77 7.67
C GLY A 208 19.67 8.26 7.82
N CYS A 209 18.82 7.54 7.07
CA CYS A 209 18.93 6.10 6.96
C CYS A 209 19.33 5.67 5.54
N CYS A 210 20.06 4.58 5.41
CA CYS A 210 20.21 3.89 4.14
C CYS A 210 18.86 3.29 3.72
N ARG A 211 18.61 3.14 2.41
CA ARG A 211 17.35 2.55 1.92
C ARG A 211 17.21 1.09 2.37
N PHE A 212 18.25 0.31 2.13
CA PHE A 212 18.41 -1.07 2.60
C PHE A 212 19.90 -1.43 2.61
N LEU A 213 20.26 -2.52 3.28
CA LEU A 213 21.65 -2.98 3.38
C LEU A 213 22.21 -3.38 2.00
N ARG A 214 23.45 -2.96 1.71
CA ARG A 214 24.18 -3.20 0.46
C ARG A 214 23.54 -2.55 -0.76
N ASP A 215 22.90 -1.40 -0.56
CA ASP A 215 22.39 -0.58 -1.64
C ASP A 215 23.53 0.19 -2.33
N GLY A 216 23.76 -0.11 -3.60
CA GLY A 216 24.79 0.55 -4.41
C GLY A 216 24.40 1.92 -4.96
N TYR A 217 23.13 2.34 -4.88
CA TYR A 217 22.67 3.54 -5.57
C TYR A 217 23.42 4.80 -5.11
N ARG A 218 24.02 5.48 -6.10
CA ARG A 218 24.85 6.68 -5.95
C ARG A 218 26.07 6.51 -5.07
N THR A 219 26.43 5.28 -4.69
CA THR A 219 27.66 5.05 -3.94
C THR A 219 28.89 5.30 -4.83
N PRO A 220 30.07 5.64 -4.27
CA PRO A 220 31.23 5.97 -5.09
C PRO A 220 31.78 4.79 -5.91
N LYS A 221 31.41 3.56 -5.55
CA LYS A 221 31.77 2.33 -6.27
C LYS A 221 30.71 1.87 -7.26
N GLU A 222 29.57 2.55 -7.35
CA GLU A 222 28.55 2.24 -8.35
C GLU A 222 29.09 2.48 -9.75
N ASP A 223 28.84 1.54 -10.66
CA ASP A 223 29.03 1.77 -12.09
C ASP A 223 27.77 2.45 -12.66
N PRO A 224 27.81 3.75 -12.98
CA PRO A 224 26.63 4.48 -13.42
C PRO A 224 26.21 4.12 -14.86
N SER A 225 27.00 3.32 -15.58
CA SER A 225 26.71 2.94 -16.97
C SER A 225 25.72 1.79 -17.11
N ARG A 226 25.41 1.10 -16.00
CA ARG A 226 24.47 -0.03 -15.96
C ARG A 226 23.49 0.08 -14.79
N LEU A 227 22.30 -0.50 -14.98
CA LEU A 227 21.25 -0.48 -13.97
C LEU A 227 21.38 -1.61 -12.94
N TYR A 228 21.94 -2.75 -13.34
CA TYR A 228 22.03 -3.95 -12.51
C TYR A 228 23.39 -4.07 -11.82
N TYR A 229 23.44 -4.84 -10.74
CA TYR A 229 24.64 -5.20 -9.99
C TYR A 229 24.95 -6.68 -10.14
N GLU A 230 26.23 -7.02 -10.23
CA GLU A 230 26.66 -8.39 -10.01
C GLU A 230 26.53 -8.76 -8.54
N PRO A 231 26.20 -10.02 -8.19
CA PRO A 231 26.10 -10.44 -6.79
C PRO A 231 27.36 -10.15 -5.95
N ALA A 232 28.54 -10.19 -6.58
CA ALA A 232 29.81 -9.88 -5.93
C ALA A 232 29.96 -8.38 -5.59
N GLU A 233 29.31 -7.49 -6.35
CA GLU A 233 29.38 -6.04 -6.15
C GLU A 233 28.60 -5.58 -4.93
N LEU A 234 27.53 -6.28 -4.56
CA LEU A 234 26.74 -5.93 -3.38
C LEU A 234 27.60 -5.82 -2.12
N LYS A 235 28.63 -6.66 -2.00
CA LYS A 235 29.56 -6.61 -0.85
C LYS A 235 30.44 -5.35 -0.86
N LEU A 236 30.69 -4.75 -2.03
CA LEU A 236 31.50 -3.54 -2.15
C LEU A 236 30.79 -2.29 -1.61
N PHE A 237 29.46 -2.31 -1.60
CA PHE A 237 28.61 -1.23 -1.12
C PHE A 237 28.38 -1.24 0.39
N GLU A 238 28.72 -2.34 1.06
CA GLU A 238 28.56 -2.47 2.50
C GLU A 238 29.36 -1.39 3.25
N ASN A 239 28.70 -0.71 4.18
CA ASN A 239 29.19 0.41 5.00
C ASN A 239 29.39 1.73 4.24
N ILE A 240 29.16 1.79 2.93
CA ILE A 240 29.26 3.01 2.12
C ILE A 240 27.94 3.38 1.44
N GLU A 241 26.85 2.68 1.78
CA GLU A 241 25.51 2.96 1.27
C GLU A 241 25.12 4.41 1.54
N CYS A 242 24.47 5.08 0.59
CA CYS A 242 24.07 6.48 0.77
C CYS A 242 23.01 6.62 1.86
N GLU A 243 23.12 7.68 2.66
CA GLU A 243 22.19 7.98 3.75
C GLU A 243 21.15 9.03 3.30
N TRP A 244 19.88 8.79 3.58
CA TRP A 244 18.75 9.59 3.11
C TRP A 244 18.07 10.30 4.29
N PRO A 245 18.13 11.64 4.37
CA PRO A 245 17.42 12.41 5.40
C PRO A 245 15.90 12.23 5.36
N LEU A 246 15.36 11.76 4.23
CA LEU A 246 13.96 11.37 4.05
C LEU A 246 13.43 10.55 5.23
N PHE A 247 14.18 9.56 5.72
CA PHE A 247 13.66 8.65 6.75
C PHE A 247 13.56 9.30 8.13
N TRP A 248 14.38 10.32 8.42
CA TRP A 248 14.17 11.14 9.62
C TRP A 248 12.89 11.96 9.54
N THR A 249 12.45 12.39 8.36
CA THR A 249 11.13 13.04 8.22
C THR A 249 9.99 12.09 8.56
N TYR A 250 10.11 10.79 8.21
CA TYR A 250 9.16 9.77 8.64
C TYR A 250 9.18 9.58 10.16
N LEU A 251 10.34 9.52 10.79
CA LEU A 251 10.46 9.35 12.24
C LEU A 251 9.95 10.58 13.02
N ILE A 252 10.10 11.79 12.50
CA ILE A 252 9.47 12.98 13.07
C ILE A 252 7.95 12.85 13.02
N ILE A 253 7.38 12.49 11.87
CA ILE A 253 5.93 12.34 11.71
C ILE A 253 5.40 11.21 12.60
N ASP A 254 6.11 10.08 12.67
CA ASP A 254 5.79 8.97 13.58
C ASP A 254 5.73 9.42 15.04
N GLY A 255 6.73 10.20 15.48
CA GLY A 255 6.76 10.79 16.83
C GLY A 255 5.58 11.74 17.08
N LEU A 256 5.17 12.50 16.07
CA LEU A 256 4.02 13.40 16.16
C LEU A 256 2.69 12.64 16.28
N PHE A 257 2.50 11.56 15.52
CA PHE A 257 1.29 10.74 15.62
C PHE A 257 1.21 9.94 16.93
N SER A 258 2.36 9.49 17.45
CA SER A 258 2.45 8.75 18.72
C SER A 258 2.52 9.63 19.97
N GLY A 259 2.70 10.95 19.81
CA GLY A 259 2.90 11.88 20.93
C GLY A 259 4.27 11.78 21.59
N ASN A 260 5.25 11.14 20.95
CA ASN A 260 6.62 11.01 21.45
C ASN A 260 7.44 12.28 21.16
N VAL A 261 7.38 13.23 22.08
CA VAL A 261 8.07 14.53 21.96
C VAL A 261 9.60 14.38 21.92
N GLU A 262 10.16 13.41 22.65
CA GLU A 262 11.61 13.17 22.68
C GLU A 262 12.13 12.75 21.30
N GLN A 263 11.47 11.78 20.66
CA GLN A 263 11.77 11.34 19.29
C GLN A 263 11.65 12.50 18.29
N VAL A 264 10.59 13.32 18.40
CA VAL A 264 10.40 14.47 17.52
C VAL A 264 11.56 15.45 17.65
N GLN A 265 12.00 15.76 18.87
CA GLN A 265 13.08 16.71 19.10
C GLN A 265 14.43 16.16 18.61
N GLU A 266 14.75 14.90 18.91
CA GLU A 266 15.96 14.23 18.47
C GLU A 266 16.13 14.31 16.95
N TYR A 267 15.12 13.86 16.19
CA TYR A 267 15.22 13.85 14.74
C TYR A 267 15.09 15.25 14.11
N ARG A 268 14.43 16.22 14.76
CA ARG A 268 14.44 17.62 14.30
C ARG A 268 15.82 18.25 14.42
N GLU A 269 16.52 18.02 15.53
CA GLU A 269 17.89 18.50 15.73
C GLU A 269 18.86 17.85 14.74
N ALA A 270 18.75 16.52 14.58
CA ALA A 270 19.55 15.78 13.60
C ALA A 270 19.30 16.29 12.17
N LEU A 271 18.04 16.48 11.78
CA LEU A 271 17.67 16.96 10.47
C LEU A 271 18.19 18.38 10.21
N GLU A 272 18.06 19.31 11.17
CA GLU A 272 18.58 20.68 11.03
C GLU A 272 20.09 20.71 10.72
N GLY A 273 20.86 19.76 11.26
CA GLY A 273 22.30 19.60 10.98
C GLY A 273 22.62 19.22 9.53
N VAL A 274 21.66 18.69 8.78
CA VAL A 274 21.84 18.21 7.40
C VAL A 274 20.95 18.93 6.37
N LEU A 275 20.20 19.96 6.78
CA LEU A 275 19.46 20.79 5.83
C LEU A 275 20.41 21.73 5.07
N ILE A 276 20.18 21.92 3.78
CA ILE A 276 20.96 22.84 2.96
C ILE A 276 20.19 24.16 2.86
N LYS A 277 20.87 25.27 3.16
CA LYS A 277 20.30 26.61 3.00
C LYS A 277 20.36 27.02 1.53
N GLY A 278 19.19 27.18 0.91
CA GLY A 278 19.04 27.75 -0.43
C GLY A 278 19.39 29.24 -0.46
N LYS A 279 19.46 29.80 -1.68
CA LYS A 279 19.83 31.20 -1.91
C LYS A 279 18.91 32.20 -1.20
N ASP A 280 17.65 31.84 -1.02
CA ASP A 280 16.62 32.67 -0.38
C ASP A 280 16.50 32.41 1.14
N GLY A 281 17.44 31.66 1.72
CA GLY A 281 17.40 31.26 3.13
C GLY A 281 16.48 30.07 3.43
N LEU A 282 15.80 29.53 2.42
CA LEU A 282 14.94 28.34 2.55
C LEU A 282 15.76 27.10 2.94
N ARG A 283 15.25 26.31 3.88
CA ARG A 283 15.82 25.01 4.26
C ARG A 283 15.37 23.94 3.28
N LEU A 284 16.33 23.32 2.62
CA LEU A 284 16.11 22.32 1.59
C LEU A 284 16.60 20.95 2.07
N VAL A 285 15.75 19.94 1.96
CA VAL A 285 16.10 18.54 2.25
C VAL A 285 16.75 17.93 1.00
N PRO A 286 18.05 17.54 1.04
CA PRO A 286 18.69 16.87 -0.08
C PRO A 286 18.15 15.45 -0.28
N GLU A 287 18.36 14.89 -1.48
CA GLU A 287 18.02 13.49 -1.78
C GLU A 287 18.79 12.53 -0.88
N LEU A 288 20.12 12.64 -0.86
CA LEU A 288 20.98 11.75 -0.09
C LEU A 288 22.37 12.35 0.20
N TYR A 289 23.09 11.68 1.09
CA TYR A 289 24.47 11.95 1.46
C TYR A 289 25.37 10.76 1.10
N CYS A 290 26.43 11.02 0.34
CA CYS A 290 27.36 10.03 -0.20
C CYS A 290 28.78 10.24 0.35
N VAL A 291 29.51 9.14 0.56
CA VAL A 291 30.92 9.14 0.95
C VAL A 291 31.76 9.76 -0.17
N PRO A 292 32.72 10.67 0.09
CA PRO A 292 33.65 11.14 -0.94
C PRO A 292 34.49 10.00 -1.52
N LEU A 293 34.73 9.99 -2.83
CA LEU A 293 35.44 8.90 -3.53
C LEU A 293 36.82 8.63 -2.93
N GLU A 294 37.54 9.69 -2.56
CA GLU A 294 38.87 9.65 -1.97
C GLU A 294 38.90 9.13 -0.52
N LYS A 295 37.73 9.04 0.15
CA LYS A 295 37.60 8.58 1.55
C LYS A 295 36.90 7.23 1.69
N VAL A 296 36.63 6.54 0.58
CA VAL A 296 35.95 5.24 0.57
C VAL A 296 36.71 4.19 1.39
N GLU A 297 38.03 4.13 1.28
CA GLU A 297 38.84 3.18 2.07
C GLU A 297 38.80 3.45 3.57
N GLU A 298 38.74 4.73 3.95
CA GLU A 298 38.63 5.17 5.34
C GLU A 298 37.29 4.74 5.94
N GLU A 299 36.19 5.05 5.27
CA GLU A 299 34.83 4.64 5.70
C GLU A 299 34.69 3.12 5.77
N CYS A 300 35.26 2.36 4.81
CA CYS A 300 35.23 0.90 4.85
C CYS A 300 35.97 0.31 6.06
N ARG A 301 37.06 0.95 6.54
CA ARG A 301 37.82 0.50 7.72
C ARG A 301 37.18 0.95 9.03
N HIS A 302 36.59 2.13 9.03
CA HIS A 302 35.96 2.75 10.18
C HIS A 302 34.58 3.31 9.78
N PRO A 303 33.53 2.45 9.73
CA PRO A 303 32.20 2.87 9.31
C PRO A 303 31.65 4.05 10.12
N HIS A 304 30.89 4.92 9.45
CA HIS A 304 30.23 6.10 10.03
C HIS A 304 31.18 7.18 10.57
N THR A 305 32.45 7.20 10.16
CA THR A 305 33.42 8.22 10.61
C THR A 305 33.67 9.31 9.59
N VAL A 306 33.47 9.03 8.30
CA VAL A 306 33.73 9.98 7.22
C VAL A 306 32.55 10.93 7.02
N ASP A 307 32.83 12.23 6.94
CA ASP A 307 31.83 13.23 6.56
C ASP A 307 31.40 13.07 5.11
N ARG A 308 30.08 13.10 4.90
CA ARG A 308 29.45 12.82 3.61
C ARG A 308 29.03 14.10 2.90
N LEU A 309 28.95 14.02 1.57
CA LEU A 309 28.57 15.13 0.70
C LEU A 309 27.12 14.95 0.20
N PRO A 310 26.33 16.03 0.11
CA PRO A 310 25.00 15.93 -0.47
C PRO A 310 25.08 15.68 -1.98
N VAL A 311 24.34 14.70 -2.47
CA VAL A 311 24.30 14.29 -3.88
C VAL A 311 22.84 14.08 -4.33
N GLY A 312 22.58 14.28 -5.62
CA GLY A 312 21.26 14.07 -6.21
C GLY A 312 20.43 15.35 -6.27
N LYS A 313 19.11 15.21 -6.14
CA LYS A 313 18.15 16.31 -6.21
C LYS A 313 18.21 17.18 -4.95
N LEU A 314 18.04 18.48 -5.14
CA LEU A 314 17.92 19.46 -4.06
C LEU A 314 16.87 20.53 -4.42
N PRO A 315 15.72 20.57 -3.73
CA PRO A 315 15.26 19.59 -2.75
C PRO A 315 14.81 18.27 -3.39
N LEU A 316 14.84 17.18 -2.62
CA LEU A 316 14.04 16.00 -2.92
C LEU A 316 12.59 16.29 -2.54
N MET A 317 11.70 16.47 -3.52
CA MET A 317 10.30 16.89 -3.28
C MET A 317 9.54 15.99 -2.28
N TRP A 318 9.81 14.68 -2.30
CA TRP A 318 9.23 13.74 -1.34
C TRP A 318 9.63 14.08 0.10
N ALA A 319 10.93 14.13 0.38
CA ALA A 319 11.44 14.47 1.70
C ALA A 319 11.07 15.90 2.12
N GLN A 320 11.10 16.85 1.18
CA GLN A 320 10.69 18.23 1.43
C GLN A 320 9.22 18.33 1.85
N SER A 321 8.33 17.56 1.20
CA SER A 321 6.91 17.57 1.52
C SER A 321 6.63 17.03 2.93
N LEU A 322 7.31 15.95 3.32
CA LEU A 322 7.19 15.37 4.66
C LEU A 322 7.83 16.26 5.73
N TYR A 323 8.95 16.92 5.42
CA TYR A 323 9.55 17.92 6.30
C TYR A 323 8.58 19.08 6.58
N ILE A 324 7.98 19.65 5.54
CA ILE A 324 7.00 20.74 5.69
C ILE A 324 5.80 20.26 6.51
N LEU A 325 5.28 19.06 6.23
CA LEU A 325 4.19 18.47 7.00
C LEU A 325 4.55 18.33 8.49
N GLY A 326 5.71 17.75 8.79
CA GLY A 326 6.21 17.59 10.16
C GLY A 326 6.46 18.93 10.87
N CYS A 327 6.88 19.97 10.14
CA CYS A 327 6.98 21.34 10.65
C CYS A 327 5.61 21.87 11.09
N LEU A 328 4.64 21.87 10.17
CA LEU A 328 3.29 22.38 10.42
C LEU A 328 2.59 21.63 11.57
N MET A 329 2.76 20.31 11.64
CA MET A 329 2.17 19.50 12.70
C MET A 329 2.77 19.82 14.07
N ALA A 330 4.09 19.86 14.23
CA ALA A 330 4.65 20.15 15.57
C ALA A 330 4.53 21.62 15.98
N GLU A 331 4.34 22.54 15.04
CA GLU A 331 4.01 23.93 15.35
C GLU A 331 2.51 24.13 15.65
N GLY A 332 1.70 23.06 15.57
CA GLY A 332 0.28 23.08 15.90
C GLY A 332 -0.61 23.72 14.82
N PHE A 333 -0.09 23.94 13.62
CA PHE A 333 -0.87 24.42 12.47
C PHE A 333 -1.74 23.31 11.85
N LEU A 334 -1.38 22.04 12.07
CA LEU A 334 -2.12 20.87 11.59
C LEU A 334 -2.24 19.85 12.71
N ALA A 335 -3.47 19.40 12.99
CA ALA A 335 -3.72 18.30 13.91
C ALA A 335 -3.56 16.93 13.20
N PRO A 336 -3.16 15.87 13.92
CA PRO A 336 -3.09 14.51 13.35
C PRO A 336 -4.38 14.05 12.65
N GLY A 337 -5.55 14.43 13.19
CA GLY A 337 -6.85 14.08 12.60
C GLY A 337 -7.18 14.80 11.29
N GLU A 338 -6.54 15.92 10.98
CA GLU A 338 -6.71 16.63 9.70
C GLU A 338 -5.91 15.95 8.57
N ILE A 339 -4.83 15.25 8.93
CA ILE A 339 -3.92 14.56 8.01
C ILE A 339 -4.29 13.09 7.83
N ASP A 340 -4.93 12.50 8.84
CA ASP A 340 -5.50 11.16 8.83
C ASP A 340 -6.99 11.19 9.25
N PRO A 341 -7.87 11.81 8.44
CA PRO A 341 -9.32 11.87 8.72
C PRO A 341 -9.98 10.49 8.77
N LEU A 342 -9.42 9.48 8.11
CA LEU A 342 -9.90 8.09 8.17
C LEU A 342 -9.45 7.34 9.44
N ASN A 343 -8.73 8.01 10.35
CA ASN A 343 -8.31 7.48 11.65
C ASN A 343 -7.50 6.19 11.59
N ARG A 344 -6.74 6.00 10.51
CA ARG A 344 -5.88 4.82 10.32
C ARG A 344 -4.79 4.71 11.37
N ARG A 345 -4.35 5.83 11.97
CA ARG A 345 -3.38 5.85 13.09
C ARG A 345 -3.79 5.01 14.29
N PHE A 346 -5.07 4.65 14.39
CA PHE A 346 -5.62 3.80 15.46
C PHE A 346 -5.67 2.31 15.09
N SER A 347 -5.01 1.88 14.01
CA SER A 347 -4.99 0.48 13.58
C SER A 347 -4.43 -0.50 14.61
N THR A 348 -3.55 -0.02 15.50
CA THR A 348 -2.97 -0.81 16.60
C THR A 348 -3.82 -0.83 17.88
N ILE A 349 -4.93 -0.08 17.91
CA ILE A 349 -5.86 -0.14 19.03
C ILE A 349 -6.59 -1.49 18.97
N PRO A 350 -6.62 -2.27 20.07
CA PRO A 350 -7.30 -3.56 20.09
C PRO A 350 -8.77 -3.43 19.66
N LYS A 351 -9.12 -4.16 18.60
CA LYS A 351 -10.51 -4.29 18.14
C LYS A 351 -11.25 -5.26 19.08
N PRO A 352 -12.57 -5.07 19.31
CA PRO A 352 -13.36 -6.01 20.10
C PRO A 352 -13.32 -7.41 19.49
N VAL A 353 -13.31 -8.44 20.35
CA VAL A 353 -13.32 -9.84 19.91
C VAL A 353 -14.60 -10.11 19.14
N VAL A 354 -14.46 -10.50 17.87
CA VAL A 354 -15.59 -10.90 17.03
C VAL A 354 -16.00 -12.33 17.40
N VAL A 355 -17.28 -12.51 17.73
CA VAL A 355 -17.85 -13.84 17.97
C VAL A 355 -18.26 -14.45 16.64
N VAL A 356 -17.62 -15.56 16.26
CA VAL A 356 -18.05 -16.33 15.08
C VAL A 356 -19.33 -17.07 15.41
N GLN A 357 -20.40 -16.76 14.69
CA GLN A 357 -21.67 -17.45 14.78
C GLN A 357 -21.87 -18.33 13.54
N VAL A 358 -22.29 -19.58 13.76
CA VAL A 358 -22.62 -20.53 12.69
C VAL A 358 -24.12 -20.76 12.71
N CYS A 359 -24.77 -20.50 11.58
CA CYS A 359 -26.19 -20.78 11.38
C CYS A 359 -26.33 -21.97 10.43
N LEU A 360 -27.18 -22.93 10.81
CA LEU A 360 -27.51 -24.09 9.99
C LEU A 360 -28.92 -23.91 9.42
N LEU A 361 -29.06 -24.10 8.12
CA LEU A 361 -30.35 -24.10 7.43
C LEU A 361 -30.59 -25.46 6.80
N ALA A 362 -31.82 -25.95 6.92
CA ALA A 362 -32.24 -27.15 6.23
C ALA A 362 -32.54 -26.83 4.76
N GLU A 363 -31.94 -27.59 3.84
CA GLU A 363 -32.22 -27.45 2.41
C GLU A 363 -33.66 -27.87 2.09
N THR A 364 -34.17 -28.88 2.80
CA THR A 364 -35.53 -29.42 2.61
C THR A 364 -36.21 -29.66 3.95
N GLU A 365 -37.55 -29.68 3.94
CA GLU A 365 -38.36 -30.06 5.12
C GLU A 365 -38.01 -31.47 5.64
N ALA A 366 -37.59 -32.38 4.76
CA ALA A 366 -37.14 -33.71 5.16
C ALA A 366 -35.86 -33.67 6.01
N ILE A 367 -34.86 -32.88 5.58
CA ILE A 367 -33.63 -32.66 6.37
C ILE A 367 -33.97 -31.94 7.69
N GLN A 368 -34.89 -30.98 7.64
CA GLN A 368 -35.36 -30.28 8.83
C GLN A 368 -35.98 -31.24 9.85
N ALA A 369 -36.81 -32.18 9.41
CA ALA A 369 -37.43 -33.19 10.27
C ALA A 369 -36.39 -34.12 10.90
N ILE A 370 -35.41 -34.59 10.12
CA ILE A 370 -34.30 -35.44 10.62
C ILE A 370 -33.49 -34.70 11.69
N LEU A 371 -33.09 -33.45 11.43
CA LEU A 371 -32.34 -32.65 12.41
C LEU A 371 -33.15 -32.38 13.67
N ARG A 372 -34.47 -32.18 13.53
CA ARG A 372 -35.39 -31.98 14.66
C ARG A 372 -35.51 -33.24 15.53
N GLU A 373 -35.46 -34.44 14.96
CA GLU A 373 -35.45 -35.71 15.71
C GLU A 373 -34.19 -35.83 16.60
N GLU A 374 -33.06 -35.29 16.15
CA GLU A 374 -31.80 -35.20 16.91
C GLU A 374 -31.74 -33.98 17.86
N GLY A 375 -32.83 -33.23 18.02
CA GLY A 375 -32.90 -32.07 18.90
C GLY A 375 -32.26 -30.80 18.34
N ILE A 376 -31.89 -30.78 17.05
CA ILE A 376 -31.30 -29.62 16.37
C ILE A 376 -32.42 -28.83 15.68
N LEU A 377 -32.72 -27.65 16.21
CA LEU A 377 -33.73 -26.75 15.65
C LEU A 377 -33.11 -25.92 14.51
N VAL A 378 -33.62 -26.09 13.29
CA VAL A 378 -33.22 -25.33 12.11
C VAL A 378 -34.44 -24.87 11.32
N GLU A 379 -34.28 -23.74 10.64
CA GLU A 379 -35.23 -23.22 9.64
C GLU A 379 -34.80 -23.69 8.25
N THR A 380 -35.75 -23.78 7.33
CA THR A 380 -35.50 -24.01 5.92
C THR A 380 -35.12 -22.70 5.21
N VAL A 381 -34.53 -22.81 4.03
CA VAL A 381 -34.23 -21.64 3.17
C VAL A 381 -35.48 -20.81 2.85
N ALA A 382 -36.66 -21.43 2.79
CA ALA A 382 -37.91 -20.73 2.52
C ALA A 382 -38.46 -19.99 3.76
N GLU A 383 -38.22 -20.52 4.96
CA GLU A 383 -38.73 -19.96 6.21
C GLU A 383 -38.00 -18.69 6.64
N VAL A 384 -36.73 -18.52 6.26
CA VAL A 384 -35.91 -17.34 6.63
C VAL A 384 -36.23 -16.06 5.83
N HIS A 385 -37.27 -16.06 5.01
CA HIS A 385 -37.71 -14.87 4.27
C HIS A 385 -38.05 -13.71 5.24
N PRO A 386 -37.60 -12.45 5.01
CA PRO A 386 -37.17 -11.86 3.74
C PRO A 386 -35.70 -12.04 3.37
N MET A 387 -34.90 -12.73 4.19
CA MET A 387 -33.51 -12.99 3.86
C MET A 387 -33.40 -14.01 2.72
N ARG A 388 -32.68 -13.64 1.67
CA ARG A 388 -32.44 -14.50 0.51
C ARG A 388 -31.09 -15.19 0.64
N ILE A 389 -31.13 -16.51 0.76
CA ILE A 389 -29.91 -17.33 0.73
C ILE A 389 -29.54 -17.64 -0.72
N GLN A 390 -28.29 -17.41 -1.09
CA GLN A 390 -27.76 -17.70 -2.43
C GLN A 390 -26.38 -18.35 -2.34
N PRO A 391 -25.93 -19.12 -3.34
CA PRO A 391 -24.58 -19.65 -3.34
C PRO A 391 -23.54 -18.56 -3.65
N ALA A 392 -22.31 -18.73 -3.14
CA ALA A 392 -21.19 -17.80 -3.33
C ALA A 392 -20.96 -17.39 -4.79
N ARG A 393 -21.18 -18.31 -5.75
CA ARG A 393 -21.07 -18.01 -7.20
C ARG A 393 -21.93 -16.82 -7.64
N ILE A 394 -23.10 -16.62 -7.04
CA ILE A 394 -23.99 -15.48 -7.36
C ILE A 394 -23.34 -14.18 -6.91
N LEU A 395 -22.67 -14.19 -5.76
CA LEU A 395 -21.92 -13.05 -5.28
C LEU A 395 -20.74 -12.73 -6.21
N SER A 396 -20.03 -13.74 -6.72
CA SER A 396 -18.99 -13.54 -7.75
C SER A 396 -19.53 -12.81 -8.98
N TYR A 397 -20.72 -13.20 -9.46
CA TYR A 397 -21.36 -12.54 -10.61
C TYR A 397 -21.81 -11.12 -10.31
N ILE A 398 -22.17 -10.81 -9.05
CA ILE A 398 -22.51 -9.45 -8.63
C ILE A 398 -21.23 -8.59 -8.61
N TYR A 399 -20.17 -9.05 -7.95
CA TYR A 399 -18.89 -8.34 -7.90
C TYR A 399 -18.25 -8.15 -9.28
N ALA A 400 -18.41 -9.11 -10.19
CA ALA A 400 -17.92 -8.99 -11.57
C ALA A 400 -18.55 -7.82 -12.35
N ARG A 401 -19.69 -7.26 -11.88
CA ARG A 401 -20.31 -6.08 -12.50
C ARG A 401 -19.75 -4.76 -11.95
N LEU A 402 -19.10 -4.77 -10.80
CA LEU A 402 -18.52 -3.57 -10.21
C LEU A 402 -17.40 -3.04 -11.10
N GLY A 403 -17.34 -1.72 -11.27
CA GLY A 403 -16.37 -1.05 -12.12
C GLY A 403 -16.57 -1.26 -13.63
N ARG A 404 -17.60 -1.99 -14.07
CA ARG A 404 -17.85 -2.18 -15.50
C ARG A 404 -18.20 -0.86 -16.18
N ASN A 405 -17.43 -0.48 -17.19
CA ASN A 405 -17.64 0.75 -17.94
C ASN A 405 -17.43 0.54 -19.44
N LYS A 406 -18.53 0.54 -20.20
CA LYS A 406 -18.50 0.32 -21.67
C LYS A 406 -17.76 1.42 -22.43
N ARG A 407 -17.81 2.67 -21.96
CA ARG A 407 -17.16 3.81 -22.64
C ARG A 407 -15.64 3.71 -22.54
N MET A 408 -15.16 3.17 -21.44
CA MET A 408 -13.74 3.02 -21.13
C MET A 408 -13.18 1.63 -21.45
N GLY A 409 -13.99 0.69 -21.96
CA GLY A 409 -13.55 -0.68 -22.22
C GLY A 409 -13.38 -1.56 -20.97
N LEU A 410 -13.79 -1.08 -19.79
CA LEU A 410 -13.58 -1.80 -18.53
C LEU A 410 -14.64 -2.88 -18.31
N SER A 411 -14.21 -4.12 -18.10
CA SER A 411 -15.10 -5.27 -17.90
C SER A 411 -15.67 -5.39 -16.48
N GLY A 412 -14.98 -4.80 -15.50
CA GLY A 412 -15.26 -4.93 -14.06
C GLY A 412 -14.29 -5.90 -13.37
N ARG A 413 -14.65 -6.42 -12.19
CA ARG A 413 -13.80 -7.40 -11.49
C ARG A 413 -13.73 -8.72 -12.29
N PRO A 414 -12.55 -9.32 -12.49
CA PRO A 414 -12.46 -10.67 -13.05
C PRO A 414 -13.30 -11.65 -12.22
N LEU A 415 -13.92 -12.62 -12.90
CA LEU A 415 -14.70 -13.64 -12.22
C LEU A 415 -13.76 -14.53 -11.39
N ARG A 416 -13.72 -14.28 -10.08
CA ARG A 416 -12.88 -14.97 -9.11
C ARG A 416 -13.74 -15.53 -7.98
N HIS A 417 -13.17 -16.52 -7.31
CA HIS A 417 -13.71 -17.13 -6.10
C HIS A 417 -13.98 -16.08 -5.01
N MET A 418 -14.98 -16.36 -4.18
CA MET A 418 -15.38 -15.50 -3.07
C MET A 418 -14.88 -16.12 -1.79
N GLY A 419 -14.00 -15.42 -1.09
CA GLY A 419 -13.49 -15.90 0.19
C GLY A 419 -14.55 -15.94 1.29
N VAL A 420 -14.20 -16.60 2.38
CA VAL A 420 -15.11 -16.88 3.48
C VAL A 420 -15.62 -15.59 4.13
N LEU A 421 -14.77 -14.56 4.25
CA LEU A 421 -15.15 -13.29 4.87
C LEU A 421 -16.20 -12.55 4.04
N ALA A 422 -16.07 -12.57 2.72
CA ALA A 422 -17.08 -11.98 1.84
C ALA A 422 -18.42 -12.74 1.92
N THR A 423 -18.41 -14.05 2.11
CA THR A 423 -19.65 -14.83 2.26
C THR A 423 -20.26 -14.75 3.67
N SER A 424 -19.48 -14.36 4.68
CA SER A 424 -19.92 -14.31 6.08
C SER A 424 -20.59 -13.00 6.50
N LYS A 425 -21.00 -12.15 5.54
CA LYS A 425 -21.71 -10.89 5.80
C LYS A 425 -23.05 -10.83 5.07
N PHE A 426 -23.95 -10.00 5.60
CA PHE A 426 -25.21 -9.68 4.94
C PHE A 426 -25.01 -8.57 3.91
N TYR A 427 -25.76 -8.64 2.83
CA TYR A 427 -25.75 -7.66 1.75
C TYR A 427 -27.13 -7.07 1.56
N ASP A 428 -27.25 -5.75 1.52
CA ASP A 428 -28.46 -5.09 1.05
C ASP A 428 -28.38 -4.89 -0.46
N ILE A 429 -29.26 -5.55 -1.20
CA ILE A 429 -29.33 -5.44 -2.67
C ILE A 429 -30.78 -5.19 -3.07
N ARG A 430 -31.08 -3.94 -3.47
CA ARG A 430 -32.42 -3.52 -3.93
C ARG A 430 -33.50 -3.85 -2.89
N ASP A 431 -33.30 -3.39 -1.66
CA ASP A 431 -34.23 -3.54 -0.53
C ASP A 431 -34.45 -5.00 -0.08
N ASN A 432 -33.52 -5.90 -0.42
CA ASN A 432 -33.54 -7.29 0.00
C ASN A 432 -32.22 -7.61 0.70
N ILE A 433 -32.31 -8.33 1.82
CA ILE A 433 -31.14 -8.84 2.53
C ILE A 433 -30.73 -10.15 1.88
N PHE A 434 -29.48 -10.23 1.44
CA PHE A 434 -28.87 -11.45 0.93
C PHE A 434 -27.84 -11.97 1.92
N ALA A 435 -27.81 -13.29 2.09
CA ALA A 435 -26.72 -14.02 2.70
C ALA A 435 -26.22 -15.06 1.72
N PHE A 436 -24.91 -15.34 1.74
CA PHE A 436 -24.31 -16.26 0.79
C PHE A 436 -23.74 -17.47 1.50
N THR A 437 -24.03 -18.67 1.00
CA THR A 437 -23.41 -19.88 1.54
C THR A 437 -21.92 -19.89 1.22
N PRO A 438 -21.06 -20.43 2.11
CA PRO A 438 -19.64 -20.59 1.83
C PRO A 438 -19.38 -21.37 0.54
N GLU A 439 -18.33 -21.01 -0.18
CA GLU A 439 -18.03 -21.56 -1.50
C GLU A 439 -17.74 -23.07 -1.49
N PHE A 440 -17.15 -23.60 -0.41
CA PHE A 440 -16.87 -25.04 -0.29
C PHE A 440 -18.14 -25.92 -0.20
N ILE A 441 -19.32 -25.33 -0.01
CA ILE A 441 -20.62 -26.03 -0.02
C ILE A 441 -21.22 -26.04 -1.44
N ASP A 442 -20.69 -25.24 -2.38
CA ASP A 442 -21.18 -25.19 -3.74
C ASP A 442 -20.75 -26.44 -4.53
N GLN A 443 -21.69 -27.39 -4.67
CA GLN A 443 -21.50 -28.65 -5.40
C GLN A 443 -21.08 -28.47 -6.87
N GLN A 444 -21.24 -27.28 -7.47
CA GLN A 444 -20.79 -27.00 -8.83
C GLN A 444 -19.30 -26.65 -8.92
N GLN A 445 -18.67 -26.28 -7.79
CA GLN A 445 -17.26 -25.90 -7.73
C GLN A 445 -16.42 -26.83 -6.86
N PHE A 446 -17.04 -27.51 -5.89
CA PHE A 446 -16.37 -28.44 -4.99
C PHE A 446 -17.09 -29.79 -5.00
N TYR A 447 -16.36 -30.86 -5.28
CA TYR A 447 -16.77 -32.22 -4.96
C TYR A 447 -16.24 -32.52 -3.56
N LEU A 448 -17.11 -32.48 -2.56
CA LEU A 448 -16.84 -33.00 -1.21
C LEU A 448 -17.42 -34.41 -1.07
#